data_AF-A0AAW1BBT6-F1
#
_entry.id   AF-A0AAW1BBT6-F1
#
_cell.length_a   1.000
_cell.length_b   1.000
_cell.length_c   1.000
_cell.angle_alpha   90.00
_cell.angle_beta   90.00
_cell.angle_gamma   90.00
#
_symmetry.space_group_name_H-M   'P 1'
#
loop_
_entity.id
_entity.type
_entity.pdbx_description
1 polymer ?
#
loop_
_entity_poly.entity_id
_entity_poly.type
_entity_poly.pdbx_seq_one_letter_code
_entity_poly.pdbx_strand_id
1 'polypeptide(L)'
;MPQYRSKWEEVVQALMPCTGQEMTSSIRQKSRTDELDAMRAAMWTDKWAQEHSGWLTNRDGVAWKGDKMYAAEDLRKMVLQRGHDAKQAGHFGFLKTLHLLRRQFWWPGLKGDVEQYVRDCHACASAKPRTGKPMGLLQTVADPSRPWEEIAMDFIVELPENRGYNTIWTVVDLFSKQAHFIPCRGLPSARRLSQLFIQHIYRLHGTPRRIISDRGVQFTARFWREFVRLLGSSQGLSSAYHPSTNGVADRANAMVERYLRSYVSFQQTDWVDLLPFAEAAYNNTVHNSTGYTPFRVVHGMEFNPIPEWSLETDRGETPQTWLSQVTGLWERVREARKRAEVTTKAQADKKRAEHKPFRVGDWVYLATKYLRLQVPCRKLGRKYVGPFQITKVINPVTVQLRLLASLGKVHPVFQCSLLKRTSGSFPTTGAPGPVAGSYYEVQDVLDSRVRRGKLQYLLQWKGYPLSDATWVGEGDINAPRLIQKFHRRCPSKRGGTRATPRVQPLPFPFQGDMW
;
A
#
# COMPACT_ATOMS: atom_id res chain seq x y z
N MET A 1 57.12 9.39 28.74
CA MET A 1 57.35 9.47 27.28
C MET A 1 58.66 8.76 27.01
N PRO A 2 58.71 7.71 26.17
CA PRO A 2 58.55 7.75 24.70
C PRO A 2 57.29 6.97 24.25
N GLN A 3 56.51 7.41 23.25
CA GLN A 3 56.74 7.45 21.80
C GLN A 3 56.75 6.06 21.13
N TYR A 4 55.64 5.78 20.43
CA TYR A 4 55.33 4.64 19.54
C TYR A 4 54.60 3.42 20.13
N ARG A 5 53.26 3.43 20.00
CA ARG A 5 52.40 2.24 19.84
C ARG A 5 51.66 2.39 18.52
N SER A 6 51.72 1.37 17.67
CA SER A 6 51.15 1.40 16.33
C SER A 6 49.63 1.61 16.36
N LYS A 7 49.11 2.43 15.44
CA LYS A 7 47.71 2.91 15.39
C LYS A 7 46.68 1.87 14.94
N TRP A 8 47.05 0.58 14.91
CA TRP A 8 46.26 -0.47 14.25
C TRP A 8 45.64 -1.53 15.19
N GLU A 9 45.99 -1.55 16.48
CA GLU A 9 45.40 -2.52 17.42
C GLU A 9 44.01 -2.12 17.95
N GLU A 10 43.67 -0.83 18.00
CA GLU A 10 42.38 -0.37 18.55
C GLU A 10 41.20 -0.56 17.58
N VAL A 11 41.45 -0.64 16.27
CA VAL A 11 40.38 -0.80 15.26
C VAL A 11 39.73 -2.19 15.34
N VAL A 12 40.44 -3.18 15.89
CA VAL A 12 39.94 -4.56 16.05
C VAL A 12 39.15 -4.74 17.35
N GLN A 13 39.31 -3.86 18.34
CA GLN A 13 38.57 -3.90 19.61
C GLN A 13 37.17 -3.24 19.52
N ALA A 14 36.94 -2.36 18.54
CA ALA A 14 35.66 -1.62 18.40
C ALA A 14 34.53 -2.38 17.67
N LEU A 15 34.73 -3.66 17.30
CA LEU A 15 33.78 -4.48 16.54
C LEU A 15 33.12 -5.59 17.38
N MET A 16 32.21 -5.26 18.33
CA MET A 16 30.97 -5.99 18.72
C MET A 16 30.52 -5.77 20.19
N PRO A 17 29.22 -5.94 20.52
CA PRO A 17 28.58 -5.27 21.65
C PRO A 17 28.84 -5.93 23.01
N CYS A 18 28.98 -5.08 24.03
CA CYS A 18 28.84 -5.47 25.43
C CYS A 18 27.48 -6.16 25.64
N THR A 19 27.51 -7.48 25.80
CA THR A 19 26.50 -8.21 26.56
C THR A 19 27.25 -8.92 27.67
N GLY A 20 27.03 -8.43 28.89
CA GLY A 20 27.64 -8.99 30.09
C GLY A 20 27.11 -10.39 30.36
N GLN A 21 28.03 -11.32 30.62
CA GLN A 21 28.29 -11.80 31.98
C GLN A 21 29.60 -12.58 31.97
N GLU A 22 30.29 -12.47 33.10
CA GLU A 22 31.64 -12.93 33.38
C GLU A 22 31.79 -14.44 33.23
N MET A 23 32.36 -14.90 32.10
CA MET A 23 33.05 -16.19 32.03
C MET A 23 34.30 -16.04 31.14
N THR A 24 35.45 -16.01 31.82
CA THR A 24 36.81 -16.32 31.37
C THR A 24 37.31 -15.64 30.07
N SER A 25 37.98 -14.51 30.23
CA SER A 25 38.73 -13.77 29.20
C SER A 25 39.68 -14.65 28.37
N SER A 26 40.29 -15.67 28.97
CA SER A 26 41.25 -16.56 28.29
C SER A 26 40.63 -17.51 27.25
N ILE A 27 39.39 -17.96 27.44
CA ILE A 27 38.70 -18.87 26.48
C ILE A 27 38.24 -18.09 25.23
N ARG A 28 37.77 -16.85 25.43
CA ARG A 28 37.39 -15.92 24.36
C ARG A 28 38.57 -15.43 23.51
N GLN A 29 39.76 -15.34 24.09
CA GLN A 29 40.98 -15.00 23.33
C GLN A 29 41.46 -16.19 22.48
N LYS A 30 41.38 -17.41 23.02
CA LYS A 30 41.81 -18.63 22.32
C LYS A 30 40.90 -19.00 21.13
N SER A 31 39.58 -18.90 21.29
CA SER A 31 38.65 -19.11 20.15
C SER A 31 38.78 -18.03 19.05
N ARG A 32 39.28 -16.84 19.41
CA ARG A 32 39.43 -15.68 18.52
C ARG A 32 40.70 -15.76 17.67
N THR A 33 41.76 -16.42 18.16
CA THR A 33 42.95 -16.75 17.37
C THR A 33 42.67 -17.89 16.39
N ASP A 34 41.94 -18.92 16.82
CA ASP A 34 41.61 -20.07 15.98
C ASP A 34 40.71 -19.70 14.79
N GLU A 35 39.73 -18.79 14.98
CA GLU A 35 38.90 -18.26 13.88
C GLU A 35 39.71 -17.40 12.89
N LEU A 36 40.68 -16.63 13.37
CA LEU A 36 41.55 -15.81 12.51
C LEU A 36 42.51 -16.66 11.69
N ASP A 37 43.05 -17.73 12.29
CA ASP A 37 43.95 -18.67 11.61
C ASP A 37 43.20 -19.54 10.59
N ALA A 38 41.95 -19.94 10.90
CA ALA A 38 41.06 -20.57 9.93
C ALA A 38 40.71 -19.64 8.76
N MET A 39 40.46 -18.34 9.02
CA MET A 39 40.23 -17.34 7.97
C MET A 39 41.47 -17.10 7.10
N ARG A 40 42.67 -17.08 7.69
CA ARG A 40 43.96 -16.96 6.98
C ARG A 40 44.21 -18.16 6.07
N ALA A 41 43.96 -19.37 6.57
CA ALA A 41 44.07 -20.60 5.78
C ALA A 41 43.08 -20.60 4.59
N ALA A 42 41.82 -20.21 4.84
CA ALA A 42 40.76 -20.17 3.83
C ALA A 42 41.10 -19.26 2.62
N MET A 43 41.90 -18.21 2.82
CA MET A 43 42.30 -17.27 1.75
C MET A 43 43.24 -17.89 0.72
N TRP A 44 44.09 -18.83 1.12
CA TRP A 44 45.06 -19.49 0.26
C TRP A 44 44.59 -20.87 -0.25
N THR A 45 43.55 -21.44 0.36
CA THR A 45 42.86 -22.62 -0.16
C THR A 45 41.80 -22.30 -1.21
N ASP A 46 41.46 -21.01 -1.41
CA ASP A 46 40.52 -20.57 -2.43
C ASP A 46 41.08 -20.84 -3.83
N LYS A 47 40.27 -21.48 -4.69
CA LYS A 47 40.66 -21.86 -6.06
C LYS A 47 41.18 -20.69 -6.86
N TRP A 48 40.53 -19.53 -6.74
CA TRP A 48 40.92 -18.34 -7.49
C TRP A 48 42.30 -17.83 -7.04
N ALA A 49 42.56 -17.86 -5.74
CA ALA A 49 43.85 -17.44 -5.18
C ALA A 49 44.99 -18.39 -5.59
N GLN A 50 44.72 -19.69 -5.72
CA GLN A 50 45.69 -20.68 -6.20
C GLN A 50 46.02 -20.50 -7.68
N GLU A 51 45.02 -20.28 -8.52
CA GLU A 51 45.16 -20.07 -9.97
C GLU A 51 45.84 -18.73 -10.32
N HIS A 52 45.71 -17.72 -9.44
CA HIS A 52 46.19 -16.35 -9.67
C HIS A 52 47.17 -15.89 -8.59
N SER A 53 47.98 -16.81 -8.06
CA SER A 53 48.91 -16.55 -6.94
C SER A 53 49.84 -15.35 -7.19
N GLY A 54 50.27 -15.12 -8.44
CA GLY A 54 51.10 -13.97 -8.82
C GLY A 54 50.42 -12.59 -8.73
N TRP A 55 49.10 -12.53 -8.54
CA TRP A 55 48.35 -11.28 -8.38
C TRP A 55 48.15 -10.88 -6.92
N LEU A 56 48.53 -11.74 -5.98
CA LEU A 56 48.33 -11.57 -4.55
C LEU A 56 49.67 -11.58 -3.83
N THR A 57 49.79 -10.75 -2.80
CA THR A 57 50.95 -10.72 -1.89
C THR A 57 50.55 -11.34 -0.56
N ASN A 58 51.42 -12.19 -0.01
CA ASN A 58 51.23 -12.76 1.32
C ASN A 58 51.85 -11.83 2.37
N ARG A 59 51.03 -11.37 3.32
CA ARG A 59 51.50 -10.66 4.52
C ARG A 59 50.87 -11.34 5.73
N ASP A 60 51.70 -11.98 6.55
CA ASP A 60 51.29 -12.70 7.77
C ASP A 60 50.15 -13.72 7.57
N GLY A 61 50.22 -14.50 6.49
CA GLY A 61 49.23 -15.53 6.16
C GLY A 61 47.93 -14.99 5.55
N VAL A 62 47.85 -13.67 5.30
CA VAL A 62 46.70 -13.02 4.67
C VAL A 62 47.07 -12.67 3.22
N ALA A 63 46.15 -12.93 2.29
CA ALA A 63 46.31 -12.55 0.89
C ALA A 63 45.91 -11.09 0.66
N TRP A 64 46.73 -10.33 -0.08
CA TRP A 64 46.50 -8.91 -0.38
C TRP A 64 46.66 -8.60 -1.86
N LYS A 65 45.81 -7.73 -2.40
CA LYS A 65 46.00 -7.11 -3.71
C LYS A 65 46.29 -5.62 -3.55
N GLY A 66 47.56 -5.23 -3.71
CA GLY A 66 48.03 -3.90 -3.32
C GLY A 66 47.79 -3.69 -1.82
N ASP A 67 47.01 -2.66 -1.46
CA ASP A 67 46.69 -2.33 -0.07
C ASP A 67 45.35 -2.91 0.43
N LYS A 68 44.75 -3.84 -0.32
CA LYS A 68 43.42 -4.40 0.00
C LYS A 68 43.49 -5.88 0.27
N MET A 69 42.82 -6.32 1.33
CA MET A 69 42.72 -7.72 1.72
C MET A 69 41.88 -8.50 0.72
N TYR A 70 42.39 -9.63 0.25
CA TYR A 70 41.63 -10.55 -0.57
C TYR A 70 40.60 -11.30 0.28
N ALA A 71 39.35 -11.39 -0.18
CA ALA A 71 38.31 -12.16 0.49
C ALA A 71 37.98 -13.43 -0.30
N ALA A 72 38.30 -14.60 0.30
CA ALA A 72 37.89 -15.91 -0.18
C ALA A 72 36.37 -16.03 -0.28
N GLU A 73 35.89 -16.90 -1.16
CA GLU A 73 34.46 -17.09 -1.44
C GLU A 73 33.61 -17.28 -0.18
N ASP A 74 34.06 -18.14 0.74
CA ASP A 74 33.37 -18.43 2.00
C ASP A 74 33.24 -17.22 2.94
N LEU A 75 34.17 -16.27 2.85
CA LEU A 75 34.20 -15.08 3.70
C LEU A 75 33.38 -13.92 3.13
N ARG A 76 33.10 -13.92 1.81
CA ARG A 76 32.40 -12.81 1.13
C ARG A 76 31.05 -12.51 1.75
N LYS A 77 30.25 -13.54 2.07
CA LYS A 77 28.93 -13.37 2.71
C LYS A 77 29.04 -12.66 4.06
N MET A 78 29.99 -13.06 4.89
CA MET A 78 30.23 -12.42 6.19
C MET A 78 30.67 -10.96 6.02
N VAL A 79 31.60 -10.69 5.08
CA VAL A 79 32.07 -9.34 4.79
C VAL A 79 30.92 -8.45 4.32
N LEU A 80 30.07 -8.95 3.43
CA LEU A 80 28.87 -8.25 2.94
C LEU A 80 27.88 -7.96 4.07
N GLN A 81 27.60 -8.95 4.93
CA GLN A 81 26.76 -8.79 6.12
C GLN A 81 27.29 -7.69 7.04
N ARG A 82 28.58 -7.70 7.37
CA ARG A 82 29.18 -6.67 8.24
C ARG A 82 29.21 -5.30 7.57
N GLY A 83 29.50 -5.23 6.28
CA GLY A 83 29.58 -3.98 5.51
C GLY A 83 28.22 -3.38 5.13
N HIS A 84 27.12 -4.09 5.33
CA HIS A 84 25.77 -3.61 4.99
C HIS A 84 24.78 -3.63 6.15
N ASP A 85 24.71 -4.73 6.90
CA ASP A 85 23.67 -4.98 7.92
C ASP A 85 24.05 -4.46 9.30
N ALA A 86 25.34 -4.22 9.55
CA ALA A 86 25.79 -3.69 10.82
C ALA A 86 25.19 -2.29 11.07
N LYS A 87 24.88 -1.97 12.32
CA LYS A 87 24.27 -0.67 12.70
C LYS A 87 25.09 0.52 12.19
N GLN A 88 26.41 0.42 12.30
CA GLN A 88 27.37 1.41 11.81
C GLN A 88 27.48 1.47 10.28
N ALA A 89 27.11 0.41 9.56
CA ALA A 89 27.08 0.37 8.11
C ALA A 89 25.79 0.97 7.52
N GLY A 90 24.72 1.06 8.31
CA GLY A 90 23.56 1.91 8.05
C GLY A 90 22.65 1.48 6.90
N HIS A 91 22.75 0.24 6.40
CA HIS A 91 21.94 -0.25 5.27
C HIS A 91 21.94 0.70 4.06
N PHE A 92 23.08 1.32 3.73
CA PHE A 92 23.16 2.26 2.62
C PHE A 92 22.92 1.61 1.24
N GLY A 93 22.78 2.44 0.20
CA GLY A 93 22.67 1.97 -1.18
C GLY A 93 23.98 1.39 -1.72
N PHE A 94 23.89 0.67 -2.85
CA PHE A 94 24.98 -0.02 -3.52
C PHE A 94 26.31 0.76 -3.53
N LEU A 95 26.33 2.00 -4.04
CA LEU A 95 27.56 2.78 -4.17
C LEU A 95 28.26 3.05 -2.83
N LYS A 96 27.50 3.35 -1.78
CA LYS A 96 28.05 3.64 -0.44
C LYS A 96 28.60 2.36 0.20
N THR A 97 27.87 1.25 0.09
CA THR A 97 28.33 -0.06 0.59
C THR A 97 29.57 -0.53 -0.18
N LEU A 98 29.60 -0.35 -1.50
CA LEU A 98 30.76 -0.70 -2.33
C LEU A 98 31.98 0.14 -1.95
N HIS A 99 31.82 1.45 -1.75
CA HIS A 99 32.91 2.32 -1.34
C HIS A 99 33.43 1.94 0.05
N LEU A 100 32.54 1.60 1.00
CA LEU A 100 32.94 1.14 2.33
C LEU A 100 33.79 -0.13 2.26
N LEU A 101 33.32 -1.15 1.52
CA LEU A 101 34.04 -2.43 1.40
C LEU A 101 35.36 -2.29 0.63
N ARG A 102 35.40 -1.49 -0.43
CA ARG A 102 36.59 -1.26 -1.25
C ARG A 102 37.75 -0.58 -0.53
N ARG A 103 37.55 -0.04 0.68
CA ARG A 103 38.61 0.53 1.50
C ARG A 103 39.53 -0.56 2.07
N GLN A 104 38.99 -1.73 2.34
CA GLN A 104 39.70 -2.80 3.06
C GLN A 104 39.75 -4.10 2.27
N PHE A 105 38.76 -4.38 1.42
CA PHE A 105 38.61 -5.67 0.77
C PHE A 105 38.65 -5.58 -0.76
N TRP A 106 39.10 -6.67 -1.37
CA TRP A 106 39.09 -6.88 -2.81
C TRP A 106 38.81 -8.35 -3.15
N TRP A 107 38.02 -8.61 -4.19
CA TRP A 107 37.90 -9.92 -4.85
C TRP A 107 37.33 -9.73 -6.26
N PRO A 108 37.52 -10.71 -7.17
CA PRO A 108 36.87 -10.69 -8.47
C PRO A 108 35.35 -10.69 -8.32
N GLY A 109 34.67 -9.73 -8.94
CA GLY A 109 33.21 -9.65 -8.84
C GLY A 109 32.65 -8.90 -7.63
N LEU A 110 33.48 -8.32 -6.74
CA LEU A 110 33.04 -7.50 -5.59
C LEU A 110 31.89 -6.53 -5.92
N LYS A 111 31.97 -5.86 -7.06
CA LYS A 111 30.92 -4.94 -7.51
C LYS A 111 29.57 -5.66 -7.68
N GLY A 112 29.56 -6.80 -8.39
CA GLY A 112 28.35 -7.59 -8.65
C GLY A 112 27.77 -8.16 -7.37
N ASP A 113 28.62 -8.71 -6.49
CA ASP A 113 28.20 -9.30 -5.22
C ASP A 113 27.57 -8.26 -4.29
N VAL A 114 28.16 -7.07 -4.17
CA VAL A 114 27.58 -5.97 -3.38
C VAL A 114 26.26 -5.51 -3.97
N GLU A 115 26.17 -5.40 -5.29
CA GLU A 115 24.94 -4.99 -5.96
C GLU A 115 23.81 -6.00 -5.71
N GLN A 116 24.11 -7.29 -5.85
CA GLN A 116 23.17 -8.38 -5.59
C GLN A 116 22.75 -8.41 -4.11
N TYR A 117 23.71 -8.33 -3.19
CA TYR A 117 23.45 -8.38 -1.75
C TYR A 117 22.54 -7.24 -1.29
N VAL A 118 22.82 -6.00 -1.70
CA VAL A 118 22.00 -4.84 -1.34
C VAL A 118 20.61 -4.91 -1.97
N ARG A 119 20.49 -5.47 -3.18
CA ARG A 119 19.23 -5.66 -3.90
C ARG A 119 18.33 -6.68 -3.19
N ASP A 120 18.90 -7.77 -2.69
CA ASP A 120 18.16 -8.85 -2.04
C ASP A 120 17.93 -8.61 -0.53
N CYS A 121 18.56 -7.59 0.06
CA CYS A 121 18.38 -7.24 1.47
C CYS A 121 16.92 -6.89 1.81
N HIS A 122 16.25 -7.76 2.58
CA HIS A 122 14.85 -7.60 2.99
C HIS A 122 14.61 -6.32 3.82
N ALA A 123 15.54 -5.95 4.70
CA ALA A 123 15.44 -4.71 5.49
C ALA A 123 15.41 -3.48 4.59
N CYS A 124 16.31 -3.42 3.59
CA CYS A 124 16.30 -2.38 2.56
C CYS A 124 15.04 -2.41 1.70
N ALA A 125 14.60 -3.60 1.27
CA ALA A 125 13.43 -3.76 0.41
C ALA A 125 12.16 -3.21 1.08
N SER A 126 12.00 -3.46 2.38
CA SER A 126 10.83 -3.07 3.18
C SER A 126 10.87 -1.64 3.72
N ALA A 127 12.05 -1.12 4.07
CA ALA A 127 12.19 0.21 4.66
C ALA A 127 12.28 1.34 3.60
N LYS A 128 13.04 1.12 2.51
CA LYS A 128 13.34 2.20 1.55
C LYS A 128 12.14 2.46 0.64
N PRO A 129 11.71 3.73 0.48
CA PRO A 129 10.68 4.08 -0.49
C PRO A 129 11.17 3.77 -1.91
N ARG A 130 10.23 3.52 -2.82
CA ARG A 130 10.58 3.43 -4.24
C ARG A 130 10.87 4.83 -4.77
N THR A 131 11.97 4.97 -5.49
CA THR A 131 12.34 6.17 -6.24
C THR A 131 11.84 6.09 -7.68
N GLY A 132 11.54 7.23 -8.30
CA GLY A 132 11.08 7.32 -9.69
C GLY A 132 9.56 7.33 -9.87
N LYS A 133 9.12 7.38 -11.13
CA LYS A 133 7.70 7.52 -11.51
C LYS A 133 6.87 6.30 -11.07
N PRO A 134 5.60 6.47 -10.65
CA PRO A 134 4.66 5.37 -10.40
C PRO A 134 4.55 4.42 -11.60
N MET A 135 4.39 3.11 -11.33
CA MET A 135 4.30 2.08 -12.36
C MET A 135 2.86 2.01 -12.86
N GLY A 136 2.70 1.85 -14.17
CA GLY A 136 1.44 1.49 -14.81
C GLY A 136 0.82 2.68 -15.51
N LEU A 137 0.80 2.64 -16.83
CA LEU A 137 0.18 3.64 -17.70
C LEU A 137 -1.32 3.76 -17.43
N LEU A 138 -1.90 4.92 -17.74
CA LEU A 138 -3.33 5.13 -17.59
C LEU A 138 -4.10 4.13 -18.48
N GLN A 139 -5.04 3.41 -17.87
CA GLN A 139 -5.98 2.54 -18.57
C GLN A 139 -7.32 3.25 -18.66
N THR A 140 -7.97 3.15 -19.82
CA THR A 140 -9.36 3.55 -20.01
C THR A 140 -10.25 2.64 -19.19
N VAL A 141 -11.16 3.23 -18.42
CA VAL A 141 -11.97 2.53 -17.44
C VAL A 141 -13.30 2.06 -18.04
N ALA A 142 -13.82 2.80 -19.01
CA ALA A 142 -15.12 2.62 -19.65
C ALA A 142 -15.06 3.14 -21.08
N ASP A 143 -15.79 2.49 -22.00
CA ASP A 143 -15.93 2.94 -23.40
C ASP A 143 -17.39 2.76 -23.86
N PRO A 144 -18.35 3.50 -23.27
CA PRO A 144 -19.74 3.44 -23.71
C PRO A 144 -19.88 4.00 -25.13
N SER A 145 -20.76 3.36 -25.89
CA SER A 145 -21.08 3.66 -27.29
C SER A 145 -22.30 4.57 -27.46
N ARG A 146 -23.15 4.64 -26.43
CA ARG A 146 -24.37 5.46 -26.38
C ARG A 146 -24.66 5.98 -24.97
N PRO A 147 -25.55 6.98 -24.81
CA PRO A 147 -25.98 7.46 -23.49
C PRO A 147 -26.49 6.34 -22.58
N TRP A 148 -26.19 6.47 -21.29
CA TRP A 148 -26.67 5.62 -20.19
C TRP A 148 -26.27 4.14 -20.26
N GLU A 149 -25.34 3.78 -21.15
CA GLU A 149 -24.81 2.42 -21.25
C GLU A 149 -23.87 2.08 -20.08
N GLU A 150 -23.01 3.01 -19.68
CA GLU A 150 -22.15 2.87 -18.51
C GLU A 150 -22.29 4.09 -17.61
N ILE A 151 -22.50 3.87 -16.31
CA ILE A 151 -22.67 4.95 -15.33
C ILE A 151 -21.59 4.90 -14.25
N ALA A 152 -21.31 6.04 -13.64
CA ALA A 152 -20.52 6.17 -12.42
C ALA A 152 -21.39 6.71 -11.29
N MET A 153 -21.18 6.23 -10.06
CA MET A 153 -21.95 6.63 -8.88
C MET A 153 -21.03 7.01 -7.74
N ASP A 154 -21.43 8.01 -6.96
CA ASP A 154 -20.72 8.44 -5.75
C ASP A 154 -21.66 9.11 -4.74
N PHE A 155 -21.17 9.38 -3.54
CA PHE A 155 -21.89 10.12 -2.52
C PHE A 155 -21.13 11.36 -2.06
N ILE A 156 -21.87 12.46 -1.88
CA ILE A 156 -21.44 13.60 -1.08
C ILE A 156 -22.08 13.42 0.30
N VAL A 157 -21.26 13.29 1.34
CA VAL A 157 -21.71 13.04 2.71
C VAL A 157 -21.41 14.24 3.61
N GLU A 158 -21.95 14.22 4.83
CA GLU A 158 -21.66 15.23 5.86
C GLU A 158 -22.10 16.66 5.47
N LEU A 159 -23.19 16.78 4.71
CA LEU A 159 -23.82 18.06 4.42
C LEU A 159 -24.68 18.53 5.60
N PRO A 160 -24.92 19.86 5.74
CA PRO A 160 -25.87 20.40 6.71
C PRO A 160 -27.23 19.72 6.58
N GLU A 161 -27.87 19.44 7.71
CA GLU A 161 -29.17 18.78 7.72
C GLU A 161 -30.26 19.69 7.15
N ASN A 162 -31.02 19.18 6.18
CA ASN A 162 -32.13 19.89 5.56
C ASN A 162 -33.27 18.89 5.29
N ARG A 163 -34.44 19.07 5.93
CA ARG A 163 -35.61 18.18 5.82
C ARG A 163 -35.26 16.68 6.06
N GLY A 164 -34.29 16.42 6.94
CA GLY A 164 -33.77 15.09 7.26
C GLY A 164 -32.78 14.52 6.23
N TYR A 165 -32.43 15.27 5.19
CA TYR A 165 -31.39 14.93 4.22
C TYR A 165 -30.05 15.55 4.62
N ASN A 166 -28.96 14.82 4.41
CA ASN A 166 -27.59 15.27 4.72
C ASN A 166 -26.55 14.65 3.77
N THR A 167 -27.00 14.01 2.71
CA THR A 167 -26.19 13.27 1.75
C THR A 167 -26.78 13.50 0.36
N ILE A 168 -25.94 13.64 -0.66
CA ILE A 168 -26.34 13.64 -2.07
C ILE A 168 -25.79 12.38 -2.71
N TRP A 169 -26.65 11.61 -3.36
CA TRP A 169 -26.26 10.52 -4.23
C TRP A 169 -26.13 11.02 -5.66
N THR A 170 -24.93 10.94 -6.20
CA THR A 170 -24.61 11.40 -7.55
C THR A 170 -24.50 10.22 -8.48
N VAL A 171 -25.21 10.28 -9.61
CA VAL A 171 -25.11 9.29 -10.70
C VAL A 171 -24.80 10.01 -11.99
N VAL A 172 -23.75 9.61 -12.71
CA VAL A 172 -23.27 10.28 -13.92
C VAL A 172 -23.15 9.27 -15.06
N ASP A 173 -23.74 9.59 -16.21
CA ASP A 173 -23.53 8.85 -17.46
C ASP A 173 -22.11 9.09 -18.00
N LEU A 174 -21.40 8.01 -18.32
CA LEU A 174 -20.03 8.10 -18.80
C LEU A 174 -19.95 8.52 -20.27
N PHE A 175 -21.04 8.42 -21.04
CA PHE A 175 -21.10 8.87 -22.43
C PHE A 175 -21.38 10.37 -22.55
N SER A 176 -22.59 10.79 -22.18
CA SER A 176 -23.08 12.17 -22.32
C SER A 176 -22.55 13.12 -21.24
N LYS A 177 -22.10 12.58 -20.11
CA LYS A 177 -21.83 13.31 -18.85
C LYS A 177 -23.08 13.82 -18.13
N GLN A 178 -24.27 13.38 -18.51
CA GLN A 178 -25.50 13.75 -17.80
C GLN A 178 -25.44 13.22 -16.37
N ALA A 179 -25.84 14.02 -15.39
CA ALA A 179 -25.87 13.61 -13.99
C ALA A 179 -27.26 13.77 -13.37
N HIS A 180 -27.51 12.94 -12.36
CA HIS A 180 -28.62 13.09 -11.41
C HIS A 180 -28.08 13.29 -9.99
N PHE A 181 -28.67 14.23 -9.26
CA PHE A 181 -28.34 14.54 -7.87
C PHE A 181 -29.53 14.25 -6.96
N ILE A 182 -29.48 13.11 -6.24
CA ILE A 182 -30.60 12.64 -5.42
C ILE A 182 -30.32 12.86 -3.92
N PRO A 183 -31.14 13.63 -3.19
CA PRO A 183 -30.97 13.83 -1.75
C PRO A 183 -31.27 12.53 -0.97
N CYS A 184 -30.42 12.21 0.00
CA CYS A 184 -30.49 11.00 0.82
C CYS A 184 -30.43 11.33 2.32
N ARG A 185 -31.21 10.57 3.12
CA ARG A 185 -31.21 10.62 4.59
C ARG A 185 -30.07 9.77 5.12
N GLY A 186 -28.88 10.34 5.20
CA GLY A 186 -27.65 9.59 5.43
C GLY A 186 -27.26 8.71 4.26
N LEU A 187 -26.21 7.94 4.49
CA LEU A 187 -25.78 6.90 3.58
C LEU A 187 -26.81 5.75 3.56
N PRO A 188 -27.49 5.48 2.43
CA PRO A 188 -28.57 4.50 2.38
C PRO A 188 -28.05 3.08 2.58
N SER A 189 -28.87 2.18 3.14
CA SER A 189 -28.57 0.74 3.09
C SER A 189 -28.56 0.24 1.64
N ALA A 190 -27.89 -0.88 1.35
CA ALA A 190 -27.88 -1.45 0.00
C ALA A 190 -29.29 -1.71 -0.58
N ARG A 191 -30.24 -2.10 0.30
CA ARG A 191 -31.66 -2.28 -0.06
C ARG A 191 -32.36 -0.97 -0.35
N ARG A 192 -32.08 0.09 0.43
CA ARG A 192 -32.65 1.41 0.16
C ARG A 192 -32.08 2.01 -1.12
N LEU A 193 -30.78 1.83 -1.35
CA LEU A 193 -30.10 2.27 -2.56
C LEU A 193 -30.70 1.62 -3.82
N SER A 194 -31.03 0.32 -3.80
CA SER A 194 -31.68 -0.32 -4.95
C SER A 194 -33.07 0.25 -5.25
N GLN A 195 -33.83 0.63 -4.23
CA GLN A 195 -35.11 1.31 -4.42
C GLN A 195 -34.92 2.70 -5.05
N LEU A 196 -33.97 3.48 -4.54
CA LEU A 196 -33.64 4.79 -5.10
C LEU A 196 -33.15 4.66 -6.55
N PHE A 197 -32.35 3.64 -6.84
CA PHE A 197 -31.90 3.34 -8.20
C PHE A 197 -33.06 3.07 -9.14
N ILE A 198 -34.05 2.28 -8.71
CA ILE A 198 -35.25 2.02 -9.53
C ILE A 198 -36.02 3.32 -9.78
N GLN A 199 -36.25 4.11 -8.71
CA GLN A 199 -37.08 5.31 -8.74
C GLN A 199 -36.49 6.44 -9.59
N HIS A 200 -35.17 6.65 -9.47
CA HIS A 200 -34.50 7.83 -10.01
C HIS A 200 -33.67 7.55 -11.26
N ILE A 201 -33.20 6.32 -11.47
CA ILE A 201 -32.29 6.01 -12.60
C ILE A 201 -32.97 5.07 -13.58
N TYR A 202 -33.36 3.87 -13.14
CA TYR A 202 -33.95 2.85 -14.02
C TYR A 202 -35.24 3.34 -14.69
N ARG A 203 -36.10 4.04 -13.95
CA ARG A 203 -37.35 4.63 -14.50
C ARG A 203 -37.10 5.55 -15.68
N LEU A 204 -35.97 6.27 -15.69
CA LEU A 204 -35.65 7.26 -16.72
C LEU A 204 -34.88 6.65 -17.89
N HIS A 205 -33.90 5.78 -17.59
CA HIS A 205 -32.87 5.37 -18.57
C HIS A 205 -32.79 3.87 -18.80
N GLY A 206 -33.57 3.08 -18.05
CA GLY A 206 -33.50 1.63 -18.06
C GLY A 206 -32.24 1.07 -17.39
N THR A 207 -31.83 -0.12 -17.84
CA THR A 207 -30.71 -0.84 -17.24
C THR A 207 -29.38 -0.46 -17.91
N PRO A 208 -28.41 0.11 -17.17
CA PRO A 208 -27.06 0.30 -17.69
C PRO A 208 -26.33 -1.05 -17.85
N ARG A 209 -25.48 -1.18 -18.88
CA ARG A 209 -24.62 -2.36 -19.05
C ARG A 209 -23.59 -2.48 -17.93
N ARG A 210 -23.07 -1.36 -17.45
CA ARG A 210 -22.06 -1.34 -16.38
C ARG A 210 -22.24 -0.19 -15.41
N ILE A 211 -22.07 -0.50 -14.13
CA ILE A 211 -22.18 0.45 -13.02
C ILE A 211 -20.82 0.53 -12.33
N ILE A 212 -20.22 1.72 -12.36
CA ILE A 212 -18.96 2.03 -11.71
C ILE A 212 -19.22 2.77 -10.41
N SER A 213 -18.58 2.34 -9.32
CA SER A 213 -18.72 3.01 -8.02
C SER A 213 -17.44 2.88 -7.22
N ASP A 214 -17.35 3.60 -6.11
CA ASP A 214 -16.32 3.37 -5.12
C ASP A 214 -16.55 2.06 -4.33
N ARG A 215 -15.73 1.81 -3.30
CA ARG A 215 -15.85 0.65 -2.41
C ARG A 215 -16.66 0.94 -1.14
N GLY A 216 -17.61 1.87 -1.21
CA GLY A 216 -18.59 2.08 -0.16
C GLY A 216 -19.26 0.78 0.29
N VAL A 217 -19.63 0.72 1.57
CA VAL A 217 -20.27 -0.47 2.16
C VAL A 217 -21.57 -0.85 1.46
N GLN A 218 -22.25 0.14 0.87
CA GLN A 218 -23.49 0.01 0.11
C GLN A 218 -23.25 -0.75 -1.19
N PHE A 219 -22.23 -0.35 -1.94
CA PHE A 219 -21.91 -0.92 -3.25
C PHE A 219 -21.23 -2.29 -3.15
N THR A 220 -20.57 -2.59 -2.04
CA THR A 220 -19.91 -3.89 -1.82
C THR A 220 -20.81 -4.94 -1.17
N ALA A 221 -21.97 -4.52 -0.64
CA ALA A 221 -22.93 -5.39 0.00
C ALA A 221 -23.36 -6.55 -0.93
N ARG A 222 -23.56 -7.74 -0.35
CA ARG A 222 -24.06 -8.91 -1.10
C ARG A 222 -25.38 -8.61 -1.79
N PHE A 223 -26.27 -7.90 -1.11
CA PHE A 223 -27.57 -7.49 -1.65
C PHE A 223 -27.41 -6.64 -2.92
N TRP A 224 -26.56 -5.62 -2.89
CA TRP A 224 -26.34 -4.75 -4.05
C TRP A 224 -25.75 -5.53 -5.23
N ARG A 225 -24.76 -6.40 -4.97
CA ARG A 225 -24.19 -7.27 -6.01
C ARG A 225 -25.24 -8.16 -6.66
N GLU A 226 -26.12 -8.74 -5.86
CA GLU A 226 -27.20 -9.59 -6.36
C GLU A 226 -28.25 -8.80 -7.14
N PHE A 227 -28.62 -7.61 -6.66
CA PHE A 227 -29.50 -6.68 -7.36
C PHE A 227 -28.97 -6.32 -8.76
N VAL A 228 -27.69 -5.93 -8.84
CA VAL A 228 -27.04 -5.59 -10.12
C VAL A 228 -26.99 -6.81 -11.06
N ARG A 229 -26.72 -8.02 -10.51
CA ARG A 229 -26.75 -9.27 -11.28
C ARG A 229 -28.13 -9.57 -11.85
N LEU A 230 -29.19 -9.42 -11.04
CA LEU A 230 -30.57 -9.65 -11.46
C LEU A 230 -31.07 -8.63 -12.48
N LEU A 231 -30.59 -7.38 -12.40
CA LEU A 231 -30.82 -6.36 -13.43
C LEU A 231 -30.19 -6.73 -14.78
N GLY A 232 -29.19 -7.61 -14.82
CA GLY A 232 -28.39 -7.91 -16.01
C GLY A 232 -27.21 -6.95 -16.22
N SER A 233 -26.89 -6.13 -15.22
CA SER A 233 -25.76 -5.19 -15.25
C SER A 233 -24.48 -5.81 -14.72
N SER A 234 -23.34 -5.27 -15.13
CA SER A 234 -22.03 -5.58 -14.54
C SER A 234 -21.59 -4.51 -13.53
N GLN A 235 -20.88 -4.90 -12.48
CA GLN A 235 -20.34 -3.95 -11.48
C GLN A 235 -18.84 -3.73 -11.67
N GLY A 236 -18.42 -2.47 -11.72
CA GLY A 236 -17.03 -2.03 -11.67
C GLY A 236 -16.72 -1.27 -10.37
N LEU A 237 -16.11 -1.94 -9.38
CA LEU A 237 -15.66 -1.24 -8.18
C LEU A 237 -14.31 -0.57 -8.43
N SER A 238 -14.22 0.74 -8.16
CA SER A 238 -12.96 1.46 -8.15
C SER A 238 -12.02 0.83 -7.13
N SER A 239 -10.72 0.82 -7.42
CA SER A 239 -9.78 0.35 -6.40
C SER A 239 -9.71 1.40 -5.30
N ALA A 240 -9.70 0.97 -4.03
CA ALA A 240 -9.67 1.83 -2.83
C ALA A 240 -8.53 2.86 -2.80
N TYR A 241 -7.59 2.78 -3.76
CA TYR A 241 -6.38 3.58 -3.85
C TYR A 241 -6.16 4.19 -5.25
N HIS A 242 -7.21 4.30 -6.08
CA HIS A 242 -7.16 4.91 -7.40
C HIS A 242 -8.32 5.91 -7.61
N PRO A 243 -8.14 7.19 -7.25
CA PRO A 243 -9.13 8.25 -7.46
C PRO A 243 -9.58 8.37 -8.93
N SER A 244 -8.71 8.02 -9.87
CA SER A 244 -8.97 8.18 -11.31
C SER A 244 -10.07 7.28 -11.88
N THR A 245 -10.55 6.26 -11.16
CA THR A 245 -11.59 5.35 -11.68
C THR A 245 -13.01 5.87 -11.45
N ASN A 246 -13.26 6.64 -10.38
CA ASN A 246 -14.55 7.32 -10.15
C ASN A 246 -14.50 8.83 -10.43
N GLY A 247 -13.37 9.35 -10.91
CA GLY A 247 -13.14 10.80 -11.02
C GLY A 247 -14.10 11.57 -11.93
N VAL A 248 -15.00 10.91 -12.68
CA VAL A 248 -16.12 11.59 -13.35
C VAL A 248 -17.17 12.01 -12.33
N ALA A 249 -17.57 11.11 -11.43
CA ALA A 249 -18.50 11.41 -10.35
C ALA A 249 -17.89 12.43 -9.37
N ASP A 250 -16.60 12.29 -9.00
CA ASP A 250 -15.91 13.27 -8.15
C ASP A 250 -15.95 14.69 -8.75
N ARG A 251 -15.79 14.81 -10.07
CA ARG A 251 -15.89 16.11 -10.76
C ARG A 251 -17.30 16.67 -10.78
N ALA A 252 -18.31 15.82 -10.94
CA ALA A 252 -19.71 16.22 -10.81
C ALA A 252 -20.01 16.70 -9.39
N ASN A 253 -19.48 16.00 -8.37
CA ASN A 253 -19.60 16.39 -6.96
C ASN A 253 -18.97 17.76 -6.69
N ALA A 254 -17.73 17.98 -7.15
CA ALA A 254 -17.08 19.29 -7.00
C ALA A 254 -17.86 20.43 -7.68
N MET A 255 -18.52 20.13 -8.80
CA MET A 255 -19.37 21.10 -9.51
C MET A 255 -20.61 21.42 -8.67
N VAL A 256 -21.38 20.42 -8.22
CA VAL A 256 -22.61 20.65 -7.45
C VAL A 256 -22.31 21.34 -6.11
N GLU A 257 -21.19 21.02 -5.44
CA GLU A 257 -20.75 21.74 -4.25
C GLU A 257 -20.45 23.21 -4.53
N ARG A 258 -19.84 23.53 -5.68
CA ARG A 258 -19.59 24.92 -6.08
C ARG A 258 -20.91 25.64 -6.39
N TYR A 259 -21.82 24.99 -7.10
CA TYR A 259 -23.15 25.53 -7.38
C TYR A 259 -23.88 25.85 -6.07
N LEU A 260 -23.98 24.88 -5.15
CA LEU A 260 -24.66 25.07 -3.88
C LEU A 260 -24.03 26.19 -3.07
N ARG A 261 -22.69 26.30 -3.00
CA ARG A 261 -22.01 27.40 -2.31
C ARG A 261 -22.34 28.79 -2.87
N SER A 262 -22.77 28.89 -4.13
CA SER A 262 -23.13 30.16 -4.75
C SER A 262 -24.58 30.60 -4.46
N TYR A 263 -25.48 29.66 -4.16
CA TYR A 263 -26.93 29.94 -4.09
C TYR A 263 -27.56 29.64 -2.74
N VAL A 264 -26.91 28.80 -1.92
CA VAL A 264 -27.47 28.41 -0.63
C VAL A 264 -27.60 29.63 0.29
N SER A 265 -28.70 29.69 1.04
CA SER A 265 -28.89 30.68 2.10
C SER A 265 -27.76 30.66 3.13
N PHE A 266 -27.59 31.76 3.86
CA PHE A 266 -26.60 31.86 4.93
C PHE A 266 -26.78 30.75 5.98
N GLN A 267 -28.01 30.35 6.26
CA GLN A 267 -28.34 29.27 7.20
C GLN A 267 -28.13 27.86 6.64
N GLN A 268 -27.92 27.72 5.32
CA GLN A 268 -27.68 26.45 4.64
C GLN A 268 -28.84 25.44 4.73
N THR A 269 -30.08 25.91 4.88
CA THR A 269 -31.28 25.08 5.10
C THR A 269 -32.15 24.89 3.86
N ASP A 270 -31.68 25.30 2.68
CA ASP A 270 -32.43 25.33 1.41
C ASP A 270 -31.74 24.55 0.28
N TRP A 271 -30.57 23.95 0.52
CA TRP A 271 -29.81 23.24 -0.52
C TRP A 271 -30.55 22.08 -1.21
N VAL A 272 -31.52 21.43 -0.55
CA VAL A 272 -32.33 20.36 -1.15
C VAL A 272 -33.24 20.91 -2.26
N ASP A 273 -33.79 22.11 -2.06
CA ASP A 273 -34.68 22.76 -3.03
C ASP A 273 -33.89 23.28 -4.24
N LEU A 274 -32.58 23.50 -4.08
CA LEU A 274 -31.67 23.91 -5.13
C LEU A 274 -31.19 22.76 -6.03
N LEU A 275 -31.31 21.50 -5.60
CA LEU A 275 -30.78 20.35 -6.36
C LEU A 275 -31.36 20.21 -7.77
N PRO A 276 -32.68 20.36 -8.02
CA PRO A 276 -33.22 20.29 -9.38
C PRO A 276 -32.64 21.36 -10.30
N PHE A 277 -32.41 22.57 -9.79
CA PHE A 277 -31.79 23.66 -10.54
C PHE A 277 -30.30 23.39 -10.77
N ALA A 278 -29.60 22.83 -9.80
CA ALA A 278 -28.21 22.42 -9.92
C ALA A 278 -28.04 21.34 -11.01
N GLU A 279 -28.95 20.37 -11.04
CA GLU A 279 -28.99 19.31 -12.04
C GLU A 279 -29.25 19.85 -13.44
N ALA A 280 -30.25 20.72 -13.60
CA ALA A 280 -30.55 21.38 -14.87
C ALA A 280 -29.37 22.24 -15.36
N ALA A 281 -28.76 23.03 -14.47
CA ALA A 281 -27.60 23.85 -14.79
C ALA A 281 -26.38 23.00 -15.21
N TYR A 282 -26.12 21.89 -14.51
CA TYR A 282 -25.06 20.95 -14.87
C TYR A 282 -25.29 20.36 -16.26
N ASN A 283 -26.49 19.82 -16.49
CA ASN A 283 -26.84 19.10 -17.70
C ASN A 283 -26.97 20.03 -18.92
N ASN A 284 -27.09 21.34 -18.70
CA ASN A 284 -27.12 22.35 -19.76
C ASN A 284 -25.77 23.08 -19.97
N THR A 285 -24.71 22.66 -19.28
CA THR A 285 -23.38 23.25 -19.48
C THR A 285 -22.58 22.45 -20.51
N VAL A 286 -21.84 23.11 -21.40
CA VAL A 286 -20.97 22.42 -22.35
C VAL A 286 -19.78 21.76 -21.63
N HIS A 287 -19.60 20.45 -21.83
CA HIS A 287 -18.46 19.73 -21.27
C HIS A 287 -17.30 19.66 -22.25
N ASN A 288 -16.09 20.10 -21.85
CA ASN A 288 -14.90 20.07 -22.70
C ASN A 288 -14.57 18.67 -23.28
N SER A 289 -14.96 17.59 -22.60
CA SER A 289 -14.71 16.21 -23.07
C SER A 289 -15.63 15.78 -24.21
N THR A 290 -16.81 16.38 -24.33
CA THR A 290 -17.81 16.04 -25.36
C THR A 290 -17.97 17.16 -26.39
N GLY A 291 -17.74 18.41 -26.01
CA GLY A 291 -18.00 19.60 -26.83
C GLY A 291 -19.48 20.02 -26.86
N TYR A 292 -20.35 19.33 -26.12
CA TYR A 292 -21.80 19.54 -26.13
C TYR A 292 -22.37 19.52 -24.71
N THR A 293 -23.59 20.04 -24.56
CA THR A 293 -24.37 19.93 -23.32
C THR A 293 -24.83 18.47 -23.14
N PRO A 294 -24.76 17.90 -21.92
CA PRO A 294 -25.26 16.56 -21.66
C PRO A 294 -26.71 16.36 -22.07
N PHE A 295 -27.56 17.36 -21.84
CA PHE A 295 -28.97 17.34 -22.20
C PHE A 295 -29.15 17.12 -23.71
N ARG A 296 -28.41 17.86 -24.56
CA ARG A 296 -28.46 17.69 -26.02
C ARG A 296 -27.98 16.32 -26.47
N VAL A 297 -26.96 15.77 -25.84
CA VAL A 297 -26.44 14.45 -26.21
C VAL A 297 -27.46 13.33 -25.94
N VAL A 298 -28.25 13.48 -24.86
CA VAL A 298 -29.26 12.48 -24.47
C VAL A 298 -30.57 12.67 -25.23
N HIS A 299 -31.05 13.91 -25.34
CA HIS A 299 -32.39 14.21 -25.86
C HIS A 299 -32.41 14.69 -27.32
N GLY A 300 -31.24 14.99 -27.90
CA GLY A 300 -31.13 15.49 -29.27
C GLY A 300 -31.48 16.98 -29.46
N MET A 301 -31.88 17.67 -28.39
CA MET A 301 -32.29 19.09 -28.40
C MET A 301 -31.62 19.87 -27.26
N GLU A 302 -31.49 21.19 -27.41
CA GLU A 302 -30.98 22.04 -26.33
C GLU A 302 -32.03 22.24 -25.23
N PHE A 303 -31.58 22.41 -23.99
CA PHE A 303 -32.46 22.80 -22.90
C PHE A 303 -32.48 24.33 -22.81
N ASN A 304 -33.65 24.93 -23.04
CA ASN A 304 -33.85 26.38 -22.93
C ASN A 304 -34.52 26.71 -21.59
N PRO A 305 -33.75 27.11 -20.56
CA PRO A 305 -34.31 27.46 -19.25
C PRO A 305 -35.03 28.81 -19.23
N ILE A 306 -34.80 29.65 -20.24
CA ILE A 306 -35.42 30.97 -20.38
C ILE A 306 -36.50 30.83 -21.45
N PRO A 307 -37.76 31.20 -21.16
CA PRO A 307 -38.83 31.24 -22.15
C PRO A 307 -38.39 32.03 -23.38
N GLU A 308 -38.55 31.41 -24.55
CA GLU A 308 -38.03 31.92 -25.81
C GLU A 308 -38.65 33.29 -26.14
N TRP A 309 -37.81 34.31 -26.39
CA TRP A 309 -38.24 35.62 -26.92
C TRP A 309 -38.32 35.62 -28.45
N SER A 310 -38.06 34.49 -29.09
CA SER A 310 -37.99 34.35 -30.54
C SER A 310 -39.37 34.01 -31.11
N LEU A 311 -39.79 34.76 -32.12
CA LEU A 311 -40.92 34.46 -32.98
C LEU A 311 -40.55 33.24 -33.82
N GLU A 312 -41.33 32.17 -33.69
CA GLU A 312 -41.48 31.02 -34.59
C GLU A 312 -40.38 30.82 -35.65
N THR A 313 -39.64 29.72 -35.52
CA THR A 313 -39.33 28.92 -36.70
C THR A 313 -39.65 27.46 -36.39
N ASP A 314 -40.94 27.14 -36.34
CA ASP A 314 -41.40 25.75 -36.44
C ASP A 314 -41.15 25.25 -37.87
N ARG A 315 -39.88 25.00 -38.18
CA ARG A 315 -39.52 24.16 -39.32
C ARG A 315 -39.69 22.74 -38.82
N GLY A 316 -40.89 22.20 -38.95
CA GLY A 316 -41.22 20.83 -38.56
C GLY A 316 -40.13 19.87 -39.03
N GLU A 317 -39.27 19.45 -38.09
CA GLU A 317 -38.17 18.55 -38.39
C GLU A 317 -38.76 17.15 -38.58
N THR A 318 -38.48 16.53 -39.72
CA THR A 318 -38.92 15.15 -39.92
C THR A 318 -38.21 14.21 -38.93
N PRO A 319 -38.85 13.11 -38.49
CA PRO A 319 -38.20 12.14 -37.62
C PRO A 319 -36.87 11.60 -38.18
N GLN A 320 -36.76 11.48 -39.51
CA GLN A 320 -35.55 11.01 -40.20
C GLN A 320 -34.40 12.02 -40.13
N THR A 321 -34.69 13.32 -40.27
CA THR A 321 -33.69 14.37 -40.13
C THR A 321 -33.21 14.45 -38.69
N TRP A 322 -34.12 14.41 -37.72
CA TRP A 322 -33.77 14.39 -36.30
C TRP A 322 -32.90 13.17 -35.94
N LEU A 323 -33.29 11.97 -36.38
CA LEU A 323 -32.52 10.75 -36.13
C LEU A 323 -31.10 10.86 -36.71
N SER A 324 -30.97 11.36 -37.93
CA SER A 324 -29.67 11.56 -38.59
C SER A 324 -28.79 12.57 -37.84
N GLN A 325 -29.39 13.61 -37.28
CA GLN A 325 -28.67 14.59 -36.45
C GLN A 325 -28.20 13.99 -35.13
N VAL A 326 -29.06 13.21 -34.45
CA VAL A 326 -28.71 12.54 -33.18
C VAL A 326 -27.63 11.48 -33.39
N THR A 327 -27.74 10.65 -34.42
CA THR A 327 -26.70 9.65 -34.71
C THR A 327 -25.38 10.33 -35.09
N GLY A 328 -25.41 11.36 -35.94
CA GLY A 328 -24.22 12.16 -36.25
C GLY A 328 -23.61 12.87 -35.03
N LEU A 329 -24.44 13.33 -34.10
CA LEU A 329 -23.99 13.88 -32.82
C LEU A 329 -23.27 12.83 -31.98
N TRP A 330 -23.83 11.62 -31.87
CA TRP A 330 -23.20 10.55 -31.10
C TRP A 330 -21.84 10.14 -31.68
N GLU A 331 -21.68 10.11 -33.01
CA GLU A 331 -20.36 9.89 -33.62
C GLU A 331 -19.36 10.99 -33.24
N ARG A 332 -19.76 12.26 -33.34
CA ARG A 332 -18.91 13.39 -32.93
C ARG A 332 -18.51 13.31 -31.45
N VAL A 333 -19.44 12.90 -30.57
CA VAL A 333 -19.17 12.70 -29.14
C VAL A 333 -18.17 11.55 -28.94
N ARG A 334 -18.32 10.42 -29.65
CA ARG A 334 -17.36 9.30 -29.57
C ARG A 334 -15.96 9.74 -29.97
N GLU A 335 -15.84 10.45 -31.08
CA GLU A 335 -14.55 10.97 -31.52
C GLU A 335 -13.95 11.98 -30.52
N ALA A 336 -14.75 12.93 -30.02
CA ALA A 336 -14.32 13.91 -29.04
C ALA A 336 -13.81 13.23 -27.77
N ARG A 337 -14.53 12.22 -27.28
CA ARG A 337 -14.12 11.41 -26.14
C ARG A 337 -12.83 10.65 -26.41
N LYS A 338 -12.68 10.02 -27.58
CA LYS A 338 -11.45 9.33 -27.97
C LYS A 338 -10.25 10.28 -28.01
N ARG A 339 -10.41 11.49 -28.57
CA ARG A 339 -9.37 12.54 -28.56
C ARG A 339 -9.03 13.00 -27.14
N ALA A 340 -10.04 13.22 -26.30
CA ALA A 340 -9.86 13.61 -24.91
C ALA A 340 -9.15 12.53 -24.09
N GLU A 341 -9.47 11.26 -24.32
CA GLU A 341 -8.82 10.10 -23.68
C GLU A 341 -7.36 9.98 -24.08
N VAL A 342 -7.04 10.08 -25.39
CA VAL A 342 -5.65 10.07 -25.88
C VAL A 342 -4.85 11.21 -25.26
N THR A 343 -5.40 12.42 -25.24
CA THR A 343 -4.74 13.61 -24.67
C THR A 343 -4.51 13.44 -23.16
N THR A 344 -5.54 13.00 -22.42
CA THR A 344 -5.46 12.77 -20.98
C THR A 344 -4.45 11.66 -20.65
N LYS A 345 -4.46 10.57 -21.43
CA LYS A 345 -3.51 9.47 -21.31
C LYS A 345 -2.08 9.96 -21.54
N ALA A 346 -1.82 10.68 -22.64
CA ALA A 346 -0.50 11.22 -22.93
C ALA A 346 0.04 12.11 -21.80
N GLN A 347 -0.79 12.98 -21.22
CA GLN A 347 -0.38 13.84 -20.12
C GLN A 347 -0.19 13.07 -18.80
N ALA A 348 -1.05 12.08 -18.51
CA ALA A 348 -0.91 11.24 -17.32
C ALA A 348 0.33 10.34 -17.40
N ASP A 349 0.62 9.82 -18.58
CA ASP A 349 1.71 8.88 -18.82
C ASP A 349 3.09 9.56 -18.76
N LYS A 350 3.19 10.87 -19.03
CA LYS A 350 4.40 11.66 -18.73
C LYS A 350 4.86 11.53 -17.28
N LYS A 351 3.94 11.35 -16.34
CA LYS A 351 4.22 11.20 -14.90
C LYS A 351 4.31 9.75 -14.45
N ARG A 352 4.15 8.78 -15.35
CA ARG A 352 4.17 7.34 -15.06
C ARG A 352 5.33 6.66 -15.79
N ALA A 353 5.68 5.46 -15.36
CA ALA A 353 6.65 4.63 -16.02
C ALA A 353 5.98 3.35 -16.52
N GLU A 354 6.36 2.93 -17.72
CA GLU A 354 6.15 1.57 -18.18
C GLU A 354 6.86 0.59 -17.25
N HIS A 355 6.29 -0.60 -17.11
CA HIS A 355 6.88 -1.64 -16.30
C HIS A 355 6.80 -2.97 -17.04
N LYS A 356 7.76 -3.85 -16.74
CA LYS A 356 7.68 -5.25 -17.17
C LYS A 356 6.35 -5.86 -16.68
N PRO A 357 5.60 -6.58 -17.51
CA PRO A 357 4.31 -7.14 -17.14
C PRO A 357 4.45 -8.13 -15.98
N PHE A 358 3.53 -8.06 -15.01
CA PHE A 358 3.49 -9.00 -13.89
C PHE A 358 2.94 -10.34 -14.37
N ARG A 359 3.49 -11.43 -13.85
CA ARG A 359 3.03 -12.79 -14.11
C ARG A 359 2.42 -13.38 -12.83
N VAL A 360 1.48 -14.30 -13.00
CA VAL A 360 0.99 -15.10 -11.89
C VAL A 360 2.17 -15.90 -11.32
N GLY A 361 2.30 -15.92 -10.00
CA GLY A 361 3.43 -16.52 -9.30
C GLY A 361 4.56 -15.56 -8.93
N ASP A 362 4.63 -14.37 -9.54
CA ASP A 362 5.62 -13.35 -9.17
C ASP A 362 5.46 -12.93 -7.71
N TRP A 363 6.59 -12.66 -7.03
CA TRP A 363 6.61 -12.13 -5.67
C TRP A 363 6.76 -10.61 -5.66
N VAL A 364 5.97 -9.95 -4.82
CA VAL A 364 5.96 -8.49 -4.69
C VAL A 364 5.84 -8.03 -3.25
N TYR A 365 6.44 -6.90 -2.94
CA TYR A 365 6.16 -6.14 -1.74
C TYR A 365 5.03 -5.14 -1.98
N LEU A 366 4.15 -4.97 -0.99
CA LEU A 366 3.00 -4.07 -1.02
C LEU A 366 3.28 -2.82 -0.17
N ALA A 367 3.03 -1.63 -0.72
CA ALA A 367 3.21 -0.37 -0.01
C ALA A 367 2.25 -0.21 1.17
N THR A 368 2.75 0.29 2.31
CA THR A 368 1.98 0.49 3.54
C THR A 368 1.26 1.83 3.59
N LYS A 369 1.39 2.66 2.54
CA LYS A 369 0.85 4.04 2.48
C LYS A 369 -0.62 4.11 2.87
N TYR A 370 -1.43 3.13 2.46
CA TYR A 370 -2.87 3.12 2.72
C TYR A 370 -3.33 1.93 3.59
N LEU A 371 -2.38 1.21 4.19
CA LEU A 371 -2.67 0.11 5.09
C LEU A 371 -2.69 0.63 6.53
N ARG A 372 -3.70 0.22 7.30
CA ARG A 372 -3.75 0.44 8.75
C ARG A 372 -2.95 -0.65 9.45
N LEU A 373 -1.63 -0.46 9.53
CA LEU A 373 -0.76 -1.36 10.27
C LEU A 373 -0.82 -1.07 11.77
N GLN A 374 -0.84 -2.11 12.60
CA GLN A 374 -0.76 -2.00 14.06
C GLN A 374 0.69 -1.76 14.51
N VAL A 375 1.27 -0.64 14.09
CA VAL A 375 2.60 -0.20 14.54
C VAL A 375 2.46 0.95 15.54
N PRO A 376 3.28 1.01 16.62
CA PRO A 376 3.21 2.11 17.59
C PRO A 376 3.42 3.49 16.96
N CYS A 377 4.33 3.59 15.98
CA CYS A 377 4.59 4.82 15.25
C CYS A 377 4.61 4.58 13.74
N ARG A 378 3.67 5.19 13.01
CA ARG A 378 3.57 5.07 11.55
C ARG A 378 4.76 5.69 10.81
N LYS A 379 5.42 6.71 11.39
CA LYS A 379 6.59 7.35 10.77
C LYS A 379 7.79 6.40 10.71
N LEU A 380 7.98 5.59 11.75
CA LEU A 380 9.05 4.59 11.87
C LEU A 380 8.66 3.20 11.31
N GLY A 381 7.41 3.02 10.92
CA GLY A 381 6.94 1.79 10.29
C GLY A 381 7.57 1.56 8.91
N ARG A 382 7.72 0.29 8.55
CA ARG A 382 8.17 -0.13 7.22
C ARG A 382 7.27 0.46 6.14
N LYS A 383 7.86 0.91 5.02
CA LYS A 383 7.14 1.49 3.88
C LYS A 383 6.51 0.43 2.99
N TYR A 384 7.01 -0.80 3.06
CA TYR A 384 6.47 -1.96 2.36
C TYR A 384 6.34 -3.18 3.29
N VAL A 385 5.34 -4.00 3.02
CA VAL A 385 5.04 -5.29 3.68
C VAL A 385 5.03 -6.43 2.66
N GLY A 386 5.19 -7.66 3.13
CA GLY A 386 5.31 -8.86 2.31
C GLY A 386 6.69 -9.52 2.46
N PRO A 387 7.09 -10.36 1.50
CA PRO A 387 6.57 -10.46 0.13
C PRO A 387 5.25 -11.24 0.01
N PHE A 388 4.42 -10.90 -0.99
CA PHE A 388 3.18 -11.59 -1.34
C PHE A 388 3.25 -12.11 -2.77
N GLN A 389 2.62 -13.26 -2.99
CA GLN A 389 2.53 -13.87 -4.32
C GLN A 389 1.36 -13.30 -5.11
N ILE A 390 1.58 -13.03 -6.41
CA ILE A 390 0.52 -12.68 -7.34
C ILE A 390 -0.29 -13.94 -7.69
N THR A 391 -1.59 -13.89 -7.42
CA THR A 391 -2.54 -14.99 -7.70
C THR A 391 -3.25 -14.81 -9.02
N LYS A 392 -3.53 -13.56 -9.41
CA LYS A 392 -4.23 -13.23 -10.66
C LYS A 392 -3.77 -11.87 -11.18
N VAL A 393 -3.56 -11.77 -12.49
CA VAL A 393 -3.38 -10.49 -13.18
C VAL A 393 -4.75 -10.10 -13.74
N ILE A 394 -5.33 -9.00 -13.25
CA ILE A 394 -6.68 -8.56 -13.66
C ILE A 394 -6.59 -7.74 -14.94
N ASN A 395 -5.63 -6.80 -14.97
CA ASN A 395 -5.29 -6.00 -16.14
C ASN A 395 -3.81 -5.62 -16.06
N PRO A 396 -3.21 -4.99 -17.10
CA PRO A 396 -1.78 -4.69 -17.12
C PRO A 396 -1.27 -3.89 -15.92
N VAL A 397 -2.13 -3.14 -15.23
CA VAL A 397 -1.78 -2.27 -14.10
C VAL A 397 -2.35 -2.71 -12.76
N THR A 398 -3.10 -3.82 -12.70
CA THR A 398 -3.85 -4.25 -11.52
C THR A 398 -3.72 -5.75 -11.32
N VAL A 399 -3.29 -6.16 -10.13
CA VAL A 399 -3.06 -7.57 -9.79
C VAL A 399 -3.69 -7.91 -8.45
N GLN A 400 -3.97 -9.19 -8.25
CA GLN A 400 -4.49 -9.76 -7.02
C GLN A 400 -3.39 -10.50 -6.27
N LEU A 401 -3.21 -10.17 -4.99
CA LEU A 401 -2.21 -10.76 -4.11
C LEU A 401 -2.82 -11.79 -3.18
N ARG A 402 -2.04 -12.82 -2.85
CA ARG A 402 -2.32 -13.70 -1.71
C ARG A 402 -1.93 -12.98 -0.43
N LEU A 403 -2.90 -12.35 0.24
CA LEU A 403 -2.67 -11.68 1.52
C LEU A 403 -2.68 -12.68 2.68
N LEU A 404 -1.89 -12.40 3.71
CA LEU A 404 -1.91 -13.16 4.96
C LEU A 404 -3.17 -12.83 5.77
N ALA A 405 -3.67 -13.80 6.54
CA ALA A 405 -4.82 -13.61 7.42
C ALA A 405 -4.61 -12.46 8.44
N SER A 406 -3.36 -12.18 8.81
CA SER A 406 -2.96 -11.08 9.71
C SER A 406 -3.29 -9.68 9.16
N LEU A 407 -3.37 -9.52 7.83
CA LEU A 407 -3.76 -8.26 7.18
C LEU A 407 -5.28 -8.03 7.17
N GLY A 408 -6.09 -8.97 7.68
CA GLY A 408 -7.50 -8.78 7.95
C GLY A 408 -8.37 -8.48 6.71
N LYS A 409 -9.35 -7.58 6.86
CA LYS A 409 -10.39 -7.21 5.86
C LYS A 409 -9.85 -6.41 4.65
N VAL A 410 -8.54 -6.39 4.41
CA VAL A 410 -7.96 -5.65 3.28
C VAL A 410 -8.26 -6.39 1.98
N HIS A 411 -8.80 -5.67 0.99
CA HIS A 411 -9.11 -6.26 -0.32
C HIS A 411 -7.82 -6.67 -1.06
N PRO A 412 -7.75 -7.88 -1.65
CA PRO A 412 -6.50 -8.43 -2.18
C PRO A 412 -6.04 -7.82 -3.52
N VAL A 413 -6.76 -6.86 -4.08
CA VAL A 413 -6.50 -6.29 -5.41
C VAL A 413 -5.83 -4.92 -5.31
N PHE A 414 -4.66 -4.80 -5.92
CA PHE A 414 -3.80 -3.62 -5.86
C PHE A 414 -3.28 -3.22 -7.25
N GLN A 415 -3.07 -1.91 -7.43
CA GLN A 415 -2.41 -1.39 -8.62
C GLN A 415 -0.89 -1.64 -8.54
N CYS A 416 -0.27 -1.91 -9.68
CA CYS A 416 1.18 -2.04 -9.85
C CYS A 416 2.00 -0.87 -9.27
N SER A 417 1.43 0.34 -9.20
CA SER A 417 2.08 1.51 -8.60
C SER A 417 2.41 1.33 -7.11
N LEU A 418 1.61 0.53 -6.38
CA LEU A 418 1.79 0.22 -4.97
C LEU A 418 2.72 -0.97 -4.74
N LEU A 419 3.20 -1.60 -5.81
CA LEU A 419 3.99 -2.83 -5.75
C LEU A 419 5.45 -2.55 -6.02
N LYS A 420 6.29 -3.39 -5.42
CA LYS A 420 7.73 -3.45 -5.66
C LYS A 420 8.12 -4.91 -5.90
N ARG A 421 8.70 -5.18 -7.07
CA ARG A 421 9.15 -6.53 -7.44
C ARG A 421 10.27 -7.00 -6.52
N THR A 422 10.35 -8.31 -6.33
CA THR A 422 11.46 -8.96 -5.64
C THR A 422 11.94 -10.17 -6.44
N SER A 423 13.25 -10.41 -6.40
CA SER A 423 13.98 -11.45 -7.12
C SER A 423 14.17 -12.73 -6.32
N GLY A 424 13.73 -12.78 -5.06
CA GLY A 424 13.93 -13.94 -4.18
C GLY A 424 12.90 -15.06 -4.38
N SER A 425 13.35 -16.31 -4.26
CA SER A 425 12.45 -17.44 -3.98
C SER A 425 12.08 -17.39 -2.50
N PHE A 426 10.84 -17.05 -2.20
CA PHE A 426 10.33 -17.11 -0.82
C PHE A 426 9.61 -18.45 -0.64
N PRO A 427 9.75 -19.11 0.53
CA PRO A 427 9.07 -20.36 0.79
C PRO A 427 7.58 -20.17 0.50
N THR A 428 7.08 -20.99 -0.44
CA THR A 428 5.68 -20.98 -0.87
C THR A 428 4.89 -21.79 0.13
N THR A 429 4.75 -21.26 1.33
CA THR A 429 3.78 -21.77 2.29
C THR A 429 3.03 -20.56 2.78
N GLY A 430 1.69 -20.66 2.79
CA GLY A 430 0.87 -19.71 3.52
C GLY A 430 1.31 -19.64 4.98
N ALA A 431 0.62 -18.83 5.78
CA ALA A 431 0.73 -18.90 7.24
C ALA A 431 0.95 -20.38 7.64
N PRO A 432 2.03 -20.69 8.37
CA PRO A 432 2.65 -22.01 8.31
C PRO A 432 1.61 -23.10 8.55
N GLY A 433 1.49 -24.01 7.58
CA GLY A 433 0.86 -25.31 7.83
C GLY A 433 1.80 -26.10 8.74
N PRO A 434 1.28 -26.79 9.77
CA PRO A 434 2.10 -27.54 10.71
C PRO A 434 2.90 -28.61 9.96
N VAL A 435 4.23 -28.51 10.02
CA VAL A 435 5.10 -29.65 9.73
C VAL A 435 5.06 -30.57 10.96
N ALA A 436 4.80 -31.84 10.72
CA ALA A 436 4.80 -32.97 11.67
C ALA A 436 5.43 -32.67 13.06
N GLY A 437 4.59 -32.45 14.09
CA GLY A 437 5.05 -32.47 15.49
C GLY A 437 5.38 -31.13 16.18
N SER A 438 4.57 -30.09 15.93
CA SER A 438 4.07 -29.08 16.90
C SER A 438 5.01 -28.31 17.87
N TYR A 439 5.97 -27.52 17.36
CA TYR A 439 6.34 -26.23 17.98
C TYR A 439 6.94 -25.26 16.97
N TYR A 440 6.56 -23.97 17.07
CA TYR A 440 7.13 -22.90 16.26
C TYR A 440 8.33 -22.28 16.98
N GLU A 441 9.48 -22.17 16.31
CA GLU A 441 10.62 -21.45 16.86
C GLU A 441 10.39 -19.94 16.83
N VAL A 442 10.37 -19.33 18.01
CA VAL A 442 10.26 -17.88 18.18
C VAL A 442 11.63 -17.24 17.97
N GLN A 443 11.70 -16.25 17.08
CA GLN A 443 12.90 -15.46 16.85
C GLN A 443 13.02 -14.30 17.85
N ASP A 444 11.95 -13.52 18.05
CA ASP A 444 11.92 -12.44 19.04
C ASP A 444 10.48 -12.15 19.50
N VAL A 445 10.34 -11.56 20.69
CA VAL A 445 9.08 -11.02 21.20
C VAL A 445 9.06 -9.52 20.93
N LEU A 446 8.10 -9.07 20.13
CA LEU A 446 8.04 -7.70 19.62
C LEU A 446 7.23 -6.76 20.51
N ASP A 447 6.11 -7.24 21.04
CA ASP A 447 5.21 -6.44 21.89
C ASP A 447 4.35 -7.33 22.80
N SER A 448 3.68 -6.73 23.79
CA SER A 448 2.71 -7.38 24.68
C SER A 448 1.45 -6.52 24.82
N ARG A 449 0.26 -7.16 24.83
CA ARG A 449 -1.03 -6.49 25.05
C ARG A 449 -1.97 -7.35 25.87
N VAL A 450 -2.94 -6.72 26.53
CA VAL A 450 -4.06 -7.43 27.15
C VAL A 450 -5.31 -7.23 26.29
N ARG A 451 -5.93 -8.32 25.85
CA ARG A 451 -7.18 -8.28 25.07
C ARG A 451 -8.18 -9.23 25.70
N ARG A 452 -9.35 -8.72 26.11
CA ARG A 452 -10.38 -9.47 26.84
C ARG A 452 -9.84 -10.17 28.10
N GLY A 453 -9.04 -9.45 28.89
CA GLY A 453 -8.45 -9.96 30.14
C GLY A 453 -7.29 -10.94 30.00
N LYS A 454 -6.96 -11.39 28.78
CA LYS A 454 -5.84 -12.32 28.53
C LYS A 454 -4.62 -11.60 27.98
N LEU A 455 -3.44 -11.94 28.51
CA LEU A 455 -2.17 -11.43 28.03
C LEU A 455 -1.78 -12.14 26.72
N GLN A 456 -1.39 -11.33 25.73
CA GLN A 456 -0.92 -11.80 24.44
C GLN A 456 0.43 -11.16 24.12
N TYR A 457 1.33 -11.92 23.52
CA TYR A 457 2.60 -11.45 22.98
C TYR A 457 2.59 -11.48 21.46
N LEU A 458 3.18 -10.46 20.83
CA LEU A 458 3.41 -10.42 19.39
C LEU A 458 4.74 -11.10 19.09
N LEU A 459 4.70 -12.26 18.44
CA LEU A 459 5.88 -13.08 18.17
C LEU A 459 6.37 -12.90 16.74
N GLN A 460 7.68 -12.75 16.57
CA GLN A 460 8.36 -12.92 15.30
C GLN A 460 8.80 -14.39 15.17
N TRP A 461 8.37 -15.06 14.11
CA TRP A 461 8.73 -16.46 13.86
C TRP A 461 10.09 -16.56 13.13
N LYS A 462 10.91 -17.54 13.51
CA LYS A 462 12.21 -17.77 12.88
C LYS A 462 12.03 -18.17 11.41
N GLY A 463 12.74 -17.48 10.52
CA GLY A 463 12.64 -17.71 9.07
C GLY A 463 11.51 -16.98 8.36
N TYR A 464 10.67 -16.22 9.09
CA TYR A 464 9.55 -15.47 8.52
C TYR A 464 9.76 -13.95 8.64
N PRO A 465 9.22 -13.16 7.68
CA PRO A 465 9.29 -11.70 7.74
C PRO A 465 8.42 -11.15 8.87
N LEU A 466 8.73 -9.94 9.34
CA LEU A 466 7.98 -9.27 10.42
C LEU A 466 6.48 -9.07 10.12
N SER A 467 6.06 -9.12 8.85
CA SER A 467 4.64 -9.05 8.46
C SER A 467 3.82 -10.24 8.97
N ASP A 468 4.50 -11.35 9.28
CA ASP A 468 3.90 -12.62 9.64
C ASP A 468 3.88 -12.78 11.16
N ALA A 469 4.29 -11.73 11.88
CA ALA A 469 4.21 -11.70 13.33
C ALA A 469 2.76 -11.78 13.80
N THR A 470 2.49 -12.70 14.72
CA THR A 470 1.14 -12.99 15.21
C THR A 470 1.04 -12.81 16.71
N TRP A 471 -0.13 -12.37 17.17
CA TRP A 471 -0.44 -12.30 18.59
C TRP A 471 -0.81 -13.69 19.11
N VAL A 472 -0.01 -14.21 20.04
CA VAL A 472 -0.19 -15.51 20.68
C VAL A 472 -0.45 -15.30 22.16
N GLY A 473 -1.34 -16.12 22.76
CA GLY A 473 -1.63 -16.04 24.19
C GLY A 473 -0.44 -16.49 25.02
N GLU A 474 -0.24 -15.93 26.21
CA GLU A 474 0.89 -16.29 27.09
C GLU A 474 1.00 -17.81 27.34
N GLY A 475 -0.13 -18.50 27.54
CA GLY A 475 -0.15 -19.94 27.79
C GLY A 475 0.28 -20.81 26.61
N ASP A 476 0.30 -20.27 25.39
CA ASP A 476 0.66 -20.99 24.17
C ASP A 476 2.13 -20.75 23.75
N ILE A 477 2.95 -20.12 24.61
CA ILE A 477 4.31 -19.68 24.28
C ILE A 477 5.33 -20.38 25.18
N ASN A 478 6.14 -21.25 24.60
CA ASN A 478 7.26 -21.89 25.29
C ASN A 478 8.60 -21.18 24.98
N ALA A 479 8.75 -19.92 25.40
CA ALA A 479 9.96 -19.12 25.17
C ALA A 479 10.32 -18.16 26.34
N PRO A 480 10.54 -18.66 27.56
CA PRO A 480 10.70 -17.84 28.76
C PRO A 480 11.88 -16.87 28.69
N ARG A 481 13.00 -17.29 28.07
CA ARG A 481 14.19 -16.44 27.90
C ARG A 481 13.92 -15.23 27.01
N LEU A 482 13.11 -15.38 25.95
CA LEU A 482 12.77 -14.29 25.05
C LEU A 482 11.76 -13.32 25.68
N ILE A 483 10.79 -13.84 26.45
CA ILE A 483 9.84 -13.01 27.21
C ILE A 483 10.59 -12.19 28.27
N GLN A 484 11.51 -12.81 29.01
CA GLN A 484 12.32 -12.09 30.00
C GLN A 484 13.20 -11.02 29.36
N LYS A 485 13.83 -11.34 28.22
CA LYS A 485 14.62 -10.38 27.43
C LYS A 485 13.76 -9.21 26.93
N PHE A 486 12.51 -9.46 26.53
CA PHE A 486 11.57 -8.43 26.12
C PHE A 486 11.19 -7.50 27.26
N HIS A 487 10.81 -8.01 28.44
CA HIS A 487 10.43 -7.16 29.58
C HIS A 487 11.61 -6.39 30.17
N ARG A 488 12.84 -6.95 30.10
CA ARG A 488 14.06 -6.18 30.40
C ARG A 488 14.24 -4.99 29.44
N ARG A 489 13.90 -5.16 28.15
CA ARG A 489 13.96 -4.11 27.12
C ARG A 489 12.78 -3.13 27.22
N CYS A 490 11.62 -3.58 27.69
CA CYS A 490 10.38 -2.81 27.74
C CYS A 490 9.67 -2.96 29.10
N PRO A 491 10.20 -2.36 30.21
CA PRO A 491 9.69 -2.58 31.56
C PRO A 491 8.25 -2.05 31.78
N SER A 492 7.83 -1.07 30.98
CA SER A 492 6.50 -0.46 31.05
C SER A 492 5.40 -1.28 30.36
N LYS A 493 5.77 -2.37 29.67
CA LYS A 493 4.84 -3.24 28.95
C LYS A 493 4.33 -4.33 29.89
N ARG A 494 3.03 -4.66 29.79
CA ARG A 494 2.36 -5.58 30.73
C ARG A 494 2.93 -7.00 30.57
N GLY A 495 3.49 -7.56 31.65
CA GLY A 495 3.98 -8.93 31.73
C GLY A 495 3.06 -9.85 32.53
N GLY A 496 3.21 -11.16 32.36
CA GLY A 496 2.60 -12.14 33.24
C GLY A 496 3.23 -12.06 34.63
N THR A 497 2.40 -12.02 35.65
CA THR A 497 2.83 -11.91 37.04
C THR A 497 3.44 -13.21 37.56
N ARG A 498 4.75 -13.17 37.86
CA ARG A 498 5.39 -13.53 39.16
C ARG A 498 6.87 -13.12 39.03
N ALA A 499 7.46 -12.24 39.83
CA ALA A 499 7.13 -11.74 41.16
C ALA A 499 7.57 -10.27 41.30
N THR A 500 6.73 -9.44 41.91
CA THR A 500 7.18 -8.26 42.64
C THR A 500 7.22 -8.63 44.12
N PRO A 501 8.32 -8.39 44.85
CA PRO A 501 8.25 -8.38 46.30
C PRO A 501 7.38 -7.18 46.69
N ARG A 502 6.26 -7.44 47.36
CA ARG A 502 5.49 -6.42 48.06
C ARG A 502 6.40 -5.80 49.12
N VAL A 503 6.75 -4.53 48.96
CA VAL A 503 7.03 -3.68 50.13
C VAL A 503 5.68 -3.13 50.57
N GLN A 504 5.13 -3.68 51.66
CA GLN A 504 3.97 -3.11 52.35
C GLN A 504 4.42 -1.88 53.15
N PRO A 505 3.66 -0.78 53.19
CA PRO A 505 3.76 0.18 54.28
C PRO A 505 3.11 -0.42 55.54
N LEU A 506 3.79 -0.28 56.68
CA LEU A 506 3.31 -0.68 58.00
C LEU A 506 2.03 0.08 58.40
N PRO A 507 1.04 -0.57 59.03
CA PRO A 507 -0.02 0.12 59.75
C PRO A 507 0.39 0.36 61.21
N PHE A 508 0.23 1.60 61.68
CA PHE A 508 0.24 1.96 63.10
C PHE A 508 -0.92 1.27 63.84
N PRO A 509 -0.71 0.85 65.10
CA PRO A 509 -1.80 0.69 66.05
C PRO A 509 -1.60 1.61 67.27
N PHE A 510 -2.67 2.30 67.69
CA PHE A 510 -3.32 2.11 68.99
C PHE A 510 -4.33 3.23 69.29
N GLN A 511 -5.52 2.83 69.73
CA GLN A 511 -6.48 3.65 70.47
C GLN A 511 -5.98 3.86 71.91
N GLY A 512 -6.33 5.01 72.49
CA GLY A 512 -6.26 5.28 73.93
C GLY A 512 -7.07 6.53 74.25
N ASP A 513 -8.09 6.34 75.09
CA ASP A 513 -9.12 7.30 75.49
C ASP A 513 -8.61 8.55 76.26
N MET A 514 -9.57 9.45 76.48
CA MET A 514 -9.81 10.29 77.67
C MET A 514 -9.58 11.81 77.57
N TRP A 515 -10.74 12.51 77.68
CA TRP A 515 -11.06 13.89 78.06
C TRP A 515 -10.69 15.04 77.13
#